data_AF-A0A7S3EZF5-F1
#
_entry.id   AF-A0A7S3EZF5-F1
#
_cell.length_a   1.000
_cell.length_b   1.000
_cell.length_c   1.000
_cell.angle_alpha   90.00
_cell.angle_beta   90.00
_cell.angle_gamma   90.00
#
_symmetry.space_group_name_H-M   'P 1'
#
loop_
_entity.id
_entity.type
_entity.pdbx_description
1 polymer ?
#
loop_
_entity_poly.entity_id
_entity_poly.type
_entity_poly.pdbx_seq_one_letter_code
_entity_poly.pdbx_strand_id
1 'polypeptide(L)'
;DEEWLEELRTRRRLPSILLLGFGVWDMQYPPGSDPDAGLPAFRQALSTFLTRLEHTIHAVHRSIARREQLPLQRVQALHQPRIFWMTLLAISSRKLPAWKRPRMSAELAKAYNEAAEPELRRRGIHIIDAFPSSRAHPDLSSDGVHFPGIVSRHHTQLFLNALCPHH
;
A
#
# COMPACT_ATOMS: atom_id res chain seq x y z
N ASP A 1 -6.34 28.68 -8.32
CA ASP A 1 -6.04 27.76 -9.43
C ASP A 1 -4.58 27.87 -9.80
N GLU A 2 -3.79 26.89 -9.39
CA GLU A 2 -2.34 26.90 -9.60
C GLU A 2 -2.02 26.19 -10.92
N GLU A 3 -1.30 26.86 -11.83
CA GLU A 3 -1.04 26.40 -13.20
C GLU A 3 -0.40 25.00 -13.26
N TRP A 4 0.43 24.66 -12.26
CA TRP A 4 1.03 23.33 -12.15
C TRP A 4 -0.01 22.22 -11.89
N LEU A 5 -1.14 22.50 -11.22
CA LEU A 5 -2.21 21.51 -11.04
C LEU A 5 -2.89 21.16 -12.36
N GLU A 6 -3.03 22.14 -13.26
CA GLU A 6 -3.60 21.93 -14.58
C GLU A 6 -2.63 21.19 -15.50
N GLU A 7 -1.33 21.47 -15.35
CA GLU A 7 -0.27 20.69 -15.97
C GLU A 7 -0.25 19.23 -15.47
N LEU A 8 -0.51 18.98 -14.19
CA LEU A 8 -0.64 17.64 -13.64
C LEU A 8 -1.86 16.89 -14.17
N ARG A 9 -3.00 17.58 -14.35
CA ARG A 9 -4.22 16.98 -14.90
C ARG A 9 -4.08 16.61 -16.37
N THR A 10 -3.38 17.43 -17.15
CA THR A 10 -3.26 17.27 -18.60
C THR A 10 -2.15 16.29 -18.99
N ARG A 11 -1.11 16.13 -18.18
CA ARG A 11 -0.01 15.19 -18.45
C ARG A 11 -0.29 13.82 -17.83
N ARG A 12 -0.77 12.88 -18.66
CA ARG A 12 -0.72 11.45 -18.31
C ARG A 12 0.73 11.02 -18.10
N ARG A 13 1.13 10.91 -16.83
CA ARG A 13 2.45 10.45 -16.41
C ARG A 13 2.29 9.36 -15.36
N LEU A 14 3.20 8.40 -15.37
CA LEU A 14 3.33 7.48 -14.25
C LEU A 14 4.19 8.14 -13.17
N PRO A 15 3.89 7.89 -11.88
CA PRO A 15 4.80 8.29 -10.83
C PRO A 15 6.10 7.49 -10.95
N SER A 16 7.25 8.11 -10.65
CA SER A 16 8.52 7.36 -10.58
C SER A 16 8.54 6.39 -9.39
N ILE A 17 7.83 6.75 -8.31
CA ILE A 17 7.70 5.97 -7.08
C ILE A 17 6.24 5.92 -6.69
N LEU A 18 5.73 4.72 -6.43
CA LEU A 18 4.37 4.50 -5.93
C LEU A 18 4.46 3.77 -4.59
N LEU A 19 4.11 4.47 -3.50
CA LEU A 19 3.97 3.88 -2.18
C LEU A 19 2.51 3.50 -1.94
N LEU A 20 2.27 2.23 -1.67
CA LEU A 20 0.96 1.66 -1.40
C LEU A 20 0.80 1.41 0.11
N GLY A 21 -0.38 1.75 0.64
CA GLY A 21 -0.80 1.41 1.99
C GLY A 21 -2.30 1.08 1.98
N PHE A 22 -2.64 -0.17 2.27
CA PHE A 22 -4.02 -0.68 2.22
C PHE A 22 -4.16 -1.91 3.12
N GLY A 23 -5.40 -2.36 3.38
CA GLY A 23 -5.72 -3.56 4.15
C GLY A 23 -6.44 -3.31 5.49
N VAL A 24 -6.30 -2.11 6.09
CA VAL A 24 -6.95 -1.79 7.37
C VAL A 24 -8.48 -1.83 7.26
N TRP A 25 -9.01 -1.28 6.16
CA TRP A 25 -10.45 -1.23 5.92
C TRP A 25 -11.04 -2.58 5.52
N ASP A 26 -10.29 -3.37 4.75
CA ASP A 26 -10.62 -4.76 4.42
C ASP A 26 -10.82 -5.60 5.68
N MET A 27 -9.96 -5.35 6.68
CA MET A 27 -10.04 -5.99 7.98
C MET A 27 -11.22 -5.46 8.81
N GLN A 28 -11.48 -4.13 8.83
CA GLN A 28 -12.58 -3.54 9.59
C GLN A 28 -13.97 -3.92 9.05
N TYR A 29 -14.10 -4.10 7.73
CA TYR A 29 -15.36 -4.33 7.04
C TYR A 29 -15.31 -5.58 6.16
N PRO A 30 -15.18 -6.78 6.76
CA PRO A 30 -15.18 -8.00 6.00
C PRO A 30 -16.59 -8.28 5.42
N PRO A 31 -16.70 -9.08 4.34
CA PRO A 31 -17.98 -9.39 3.71
C PRO A 31 -18.98 -9.98 4.71
N GLY A 32 -20.23 -9.53 4.63
CA GLY A 32 -21.29 -10.01 5.52
C GLY A 32 -21.03 -9.72 7.01
N SER A 33 -20.06 -8.87 7.36
CA SER A 33 -19.62 -8.62 8.74
C SER A 33 -18.97 -9.82 9.45
N ASP A 34 -18.59 -10.86 8.69
CA ASP A 34 -17.95 -12.07 9.20
C ASP A 34 -16.41 -11.92 9.20
N PRO A 35 -15.74 -11.88 10.37
CA PRO A 35 -14.28 -11.79 10.44
C PRO A 35 -13.54 -12.90 9.68
N ASP A 36 -14.09 -14.12 9.67
CA ASP A 36 -13.45 -15.28 9.06
C ASP A 36 -13.46 -15.20 7.53
N ALA A 37 -14.44 -14.50 6.96
CA ALA A 37 -14.54 -14.21 5.53
C ALA A 37 -13.58 -13.10 5.07
N GLY A 38 -13.01 -12.31 6.00
CA GLY A 38 -12.19 -11.14 5.68
C GLY A 38 -10.90 -11.49 4.93
N LEU A 39 -10.11 -12.45 5.45
CA LEU A 39 -8.81 -12.79 4.87
C LEU A 39 -8.91 -13.41 3.46
N PRO A 40 -9.82 -14.36 3.17
CA PRO A 40 -10.05 -14.83 1.81
C PRO A 40 -10.48 -13.71 0.85
N ALA A 41 -11.39 -12.84 1.28
CA ALA A 41 -11.88 -11.73 0.47
C ALA A 41 -10.77 -10.70 0.18
N PHE A 42 -9.93 -10.40 1.16
CA PHE A 42 -8.75 -9.55 0.99
C PHE A 42 -7.79 -10.12 -0.05
N ARG A 43 -7.50 -11.43 -0.03
CA ARG A 43 -6.63 -12.06 -1.05
C ARG A 43 -7.19 -11.91 -2.47
N GLN A 44 -8.50 -12.07 -2.63
CA GLN A 44 -9.17 -11.87 -3.91
C GLN A 44 -9.14 -10.40 -4.36
N ALA A 45 -9.42 -9.47 -3.45
CA ALA A 45 -9.39 -8.03 -3.70
C ALA A 45 -7.97 -7.58 -4.07
N LEU A 46 -6.95 -8.06 -3.35
CA LEU A 46 -5.54 -7.81 -3.63
C LEU A 46 -5.16 -8.24 -5.04
N SER A 47 -5.44 -9.50 -5.42
CA SER A 47 -5.14 -10.01 -6.76
C SER A 47 -5.82 -9.19 -7.86
N THR A 48 -7.08 -8.81 -7.64
CA THR A 48 -7.86 -7.96 -8.55
C THR A 48 -7.24 -6.57 -8.67
N PHE A 49 -6.89 -5.96 -7.55
CA PHE A 49 -6.26 -4.64 -7.48
C PHE A 49 -4.91 -4.63 -8.22
N LEU A 50 -4.04 -5.59 -7.94
CA LEU A 50 -2.71 -5.66 -8.55
C LEU A 50 -2.78 -5.89 -10.06
N THR A 51 -3.69 -6.74 -10.52
CA THR A 51 -3.96 -6.94 -11.95
C THR A 51 -4.43 -5.66 -12.62
N ARG A 52 -5.34 -4.91 -11.97
CA ARG A 52 -5.81 -3.61 -12.47
C ARG A 52 -4.69 -2.58 -12.50
N LEU A 53 -3.85 -2.53 -11.46
CA LEU A 53 -2.71 -1.61 -11.37
C LEU A 53 -1.74 -1.83 -12.54
N GLU A 54 -1.38 -3.08 -12.85
CA GLU A 54 -0.54 -3.42 -14.00
C GLU A 54 -1.17 -3.01 -15.33
N HIS A 55 -2.47 -3.28 -15.52
CA HIS A 55 -3.19 -2.84 -16.72
C HIS A 55 -3.18 -1.32 -16.87
N THR A 56 -3.36 -0.58 -15.77
CA THR A 56 -3.30 0.88 -15.78
C THR A 56 -1.90 1.38 -16.15
N ILE A 57 -0.85 0.82 -15.53
CA ILE A 57 0.55 1.16 -15.84
C ILE A 57 0.83 0.94 -17.34
N HIS A 58 0.47 -0.23 -17.84
CA HIS A 58 0.71 -0.60 -19.23
C HIS A 58 -0.12 0.26 -20.21
N ALA A 59 -1.36 0.62 -19.86
CA ALA A 59 -2.17 1.54 -20.64
C ALA A 59 -1.55 2.95 -20.74
N VAL A 60 -0.97 3.45 -19.64
CA VAL A 60 -0.26 4.74 -19.65
C VAL A 60 1.03 4.65 -20.48
N HIS A 61 1.82 3.57 -20.36
CA HIS A 61 3.00 3.37 -21.21
C HIS A 61 2.65 3.40 -22.70
N ARG A 62 1.59 2.70 -23.13
CA ARG A 62 1.12 2.74 -24.52
C ARG A 62 0.69 4.14 -24.96
N SER A 63 0.04 4.88 -24.07
CA SER A 63 -0.37 6.27 -24.33
C SER A 63 0.84 7.18 -24.56
N ILE A 64 1.88 7.05 -23.73
CA ILE A 64 3.13 7.82 -23.85
C ILE A 64 3.86 7.43 -25.14
N ALA A 65 4.03 6.13 -25.38
CA ALA A 65 4.68 5.60 -26.59
C ALA A 65 4.04 6.12 -27.88
N ARG A 66 2.70 6.11 -27.94
CA ARG A 66 1.96 6.65 -29.10
C ARG A 66 2.19 8.16 -29.27
N ARG A 67 2.10 8.93 -28.17
CA ARG A 67 2.26 10.39 -28.21
C ARG A 67 3.66 10.80 -28.66
N GLU A 68 4.67 10.11 -28.16
CA GLU A 68 6.08 10.44 -28.36
C GLU A 68 6.72 9.68 -29.53
N GLN A 69 5.95 8.83 -30.21
CA GLN A 69 6.40 7.99 -31.32
C GLN A 69 7.64 7.14 -30.96
N LEU A 70 7.69 6.67 -29.72
CA LEU A 70 8.77 5.83 -29.20
C LEU A 70 8.35 4.36 -29.16
N PRO A 71 9.30 3.41 -29.31
CA PRO A 71 9.05 2.00 -29.04
C PRO A 71 8.57 1.80 -27.60
N LEU A 72 7.57 0.93 -27.40
CA LEU A 72 6.98 0.68 -26.08
C LEU A 72 8.01 0.22 -25.05
N GLN A 73 8.97 -0.61 -25.46
CA GLN A 73 10.04 -1.12 -24.61
C GLN A 73 10.90 0.02 -24.05
N ARG A 74 11.16 1.05 -24.86
CA ARG A 74 11.92 2.23 -24.43
C ARG A 74 11.14 3.05 -23.40
N VAL A 75 9.84 3.25 -23.63
CA VAL A 75 8.97 3.94 -22.68
C VAL A 75 8.87 3.16 -21.36
N GLN A 76 8.73 1.84 -21.42
CA GLN A 76 8.73 0.99 -20.23
C GLN A 76 10.03 1.12 -19.45
N ALA A 77 11.19 1.07 -20.13
CA ALA A 77 12.49 1.22 -19.47
C ALA A 77 12.68 2.57 -18.78
N LEU A 78 12.17 3.66 -19.37
CA LEU A 78 12.33 5.02 -18.84
C LEU A 78 11.28 5.40 -17.79
N HIS A 79 10.11 4.78 -17.84
CA HIS A 79 8.93 5.17 -17.04
C HIS A 79 8.35 4.02 -16.22
N GLN A 80 9.15 3.01 -15.87
CA GLN A 80 8.71 1.96 -14.96
C GLN A 80 8.65 2.51 -13.52
N PRO A 81 7.48 2.52 -12.86
CA PRO A 81 7.40 2.93 -11.46
C PRO A 81 8.11 1.92 -10.55
N ARG A 82 8.87 2.42 -9.57
CA ARG A 82 9.27 1.64 -8.40
C ARG A 82 8.10 1.58 -7.43
N ILE A 83 7.55 0.38 -7.22
CA ILE A 83 6.35 0.19 -6.40
C ILE A 83 6.77 -0.40 -5.05
N PHE A 84 6.29 0.23 -4.00
CA PHE A 84 6.48 -0.19 -2.61
C PHE A 84 5.13 -0.44 -1.97
N TRP A 85 5.08 -1.39 -1.04
CA TRP A 85 3.96 -1.57 -0.14
C TRP A 85 4.47 -1.53 1.29
N MET A 86 3.87 -0.66 2.09
CA MET A 86 4.12 -0.62 3.54
C MET A 86 3.14 -1.57 4.22
N THR A 87 3.67 -2.49 5.02
CA THR A 87 2.84 -3.50 5.70
C THR A 87 1.79 -2.83 6.60
N LEU A 88 0.69 -3.54 6.84
CA LEU A 88 -0.25 -3.16 7.89
C LEU A 88 0.49 -3.04 9.21
N LEU A 89 0.07 -2.05 9.97
CA LEU A 89 0.64 -1.74 11.27
C LEU A 89 -0.06 -2.57 12.34
N ALA A 90 0.60 -2.75 13.48
CA ALA A 90 0.01 -3.45 14.61
C ALA A 90 -1.16 -2.64 15.20
N ILE A 91 -2.30 -3.31 15.39
CA ILE A 91 -3.54 -2.70 15.90
C ILE A 91 -3.79 -3.13 17.34
N SER A 92 -4.14 -2.17 18.21
CA SER A 92 -4.38 -2.46 19.63
C SER A 92 -5.83 -2.81 19.90
N SER A 93 -6.10 -4.10 20.01
CA SER A 93 -7.39 -4.63 20.46
C SER A 93 -7.83 -4.10 21.82
N ARG A 94 -6.89 -3.69 22.69
CA ARG A 94 -7.21 -3.10 24.01
C ARG A 94 -7.81 -1.70 23.89
N LYS A 95 -7.36 -0.91 22.92
CA LYS A 95 -7.85 0.46 22.65
C LYS A 95 -9.07 0.48 21.72
N LEU A 96 -9.33 -0.62 21.01
CA LEU A 96 -10.48 -0.73 20.11
C LEU A 96 -11.83 -0.76 20.86
N PRO A 97 -12.87 -0.11 20.31
CA PRO A 97 -14.27 -0.33 20.71
C PRO A 97 -14.64 -1.82 20.61
N ALA A 98 -15.52 -2.29 21.49
CA ALA A 98 -15.89 -3.70 21.60
C ALA A 98 -16.32 -4.33 20.26
N TRP A 99 -17.07 -3.58 19.44
CA TRP A 99 -17.55 -4.04 18.14
C TRP A 99 -16.45 -4.21 17.07
N LYS A 100 -15.31 -3.53 17.20
CA LYS A 100 -14.17 -3.66 16.28
C LYS A 100 -13.24 -4.82 16.63
N ARG A 101 -13.17 -5.20 17.91
CA ARG A 101 -12.19 -6.20 18.40
C ARG A 101 -12.24 -7.56 17.68
N PRO A 102 -13.43 -8.13 17.36
CA PRO A 102 -13.49 -9.39 16.64
C PRO A 102 -12.95 -9.31 15.20
N ARG A 103 -12.93 -8.09 14.64
CA ARG A 103 -12.55 -7.83 13.25
C ARG A 103 -11.18 -7.22 13.12
N MET A 104 -10.53 -6.82 14.20
CA MET A 104 -9.29 -6.06 14.13
C MET A 104 -8.39 -6.39 15.32
N SER A 105 -7.19 -6.88 15.02
CA SER A 105 -6.15 -7.13 16.01
C SER A 105 -4.76 -7.06 15.39
N ALA A 106 -3.72 -7.07 16.22
CA ALA A 106 -2.35 -7.19 15.75
C ALA A 106 -2.11 -8.54 15.05
N GLU A 107 -2.71 -9.62 15.55
CA GLU A 107 -2.62 -10.96 14.96
C GLU A 107 -3.27 -11.00 13.59
N LEU A 108 -4.45 -10.39 13.43
CA LEU A 108 -5.15 -10.33 12.16
C LEU A 108 -4.41 -9.44 11.15
N ALA A 109 -3.89 -8.28 11.59
CA ALA A 109 -3.04 -7.44 10.74
C ALA A 109 -1.79 -8.20 10.27
N LYS A 110 -1.16 -9.01 11.14
CA LYS A 110 -0.04 -9.87 10.77
C LYS A 110 -0.45 -10.93 9.73
N ALA A 111 -1.60 -11.58 9.91
CA ALA A 111 -2.11 -12.58 8.97
C ALA A 111 -2.39 -11.98 7.58
N TYR A 112 -2.92 -10.76 7.52
CA TYR A 112 -3.11 -10.03 6.26
C TYR A 112 -1.76 -9.70 5.60
N ASN A 113 -0.74 -9.32 6.38
CA ASN A 113 0.60 -9.09 5.87
C ASN A 113 1.21 -10.34 5.23
N GLU A 114 1.17 -11.45 5.97
CA GLU A 114 1.66 -12.76 5.51
C GLU A 114 0.90 -13.25 4.27
N ALA A 115 -0.40 -12.97 4.17
CA ALA A 115 -1.21 -13.34 3.02
C ALA A 115 -0.93 -12.48 1.76
N ALA A 116 -0.56 -11.21 1.93
CA ALA A 116 -0.27 -10.31 0.82
C ALA A 116 1.14 -10.50 0.25
N GLU A 117 2.11 -10.79 1.12
CA GLU A 117 3.53 -10.81 0.80
C GLU A 117 3.90 -11.67 -0.43
N PRO A 118 3.43 -12.93 -0.57
CA PRO A 118 3.80 -13.76 -1.72
C PRO A 118 3.35 -13.19 -3.07
N GLU A 119 2.16 -12.60 -3.12
CA GLU A 119 1.61 -11.99 -4.36
C GLU A 119 2.38 -10.72 -4.72
N LEU A 120 2.65 -9.86 -3.73
CA LEU A 120 3.39 -8.63 -3.92
C LEU A 120 4.82 -8.89 -4.40
N ARG A 121 5.53 -9.82 -3.77
CA ARG A 121 6.89 -10.20 -4.19
C ARG A 121 6.92 -10.77 -5.60
N ARG A 122 5.95 -11.61 -5.98
CA ARG A 122 5.87 -12.19 -7.33
C ARG A 122 5.75 -11.13 -8.42
N ARG A 123 5.13 -9.99 -8.11
CA ARG A 123 4.96 -8.85 -9.03
C ARG A 123 6.07 -7.81 -8.91
N GLY A 124 7.14 -8.09 -8.17
CA GLY A 124 8.27 -7.18 -7.99
C GLY A 124 7.96 -5.96 -7.14
N ILE A 125 6.91 -6.00 -6.30
CA ILE A 125 6.59 -4.92 -5.37
C ILE A 125 7.48 -5.07 -4.12
N HIS A 126 8.19 -3.99 -3.77
CA HIS A 126 9.05 -3.95 -2.60
C HIS A 126 8.22 -3.84 -1.32
N ILE A 127 8.49 -4.70 -0.34
CA ILE A 127 7.78 -4.68 0.94
C ILE A 127 8.61 -3.90 1.96
N ILE A 128 7.97 -2.92 2.60
CA ILE A 128 8.53 -2.16 3.72
C ILE A 128 7.81 -2.65 4.97
N ASP A 129 8.52 -3.41 5.80
CA ASP A 129 7.92 -3.94 7.02
C ASP A 129 7.89 -2.89 8.14
N ALA A 130 6.72 -2.29 8.34
CA ALA A 130 6.46 -1.32 9.39
C ALA A 130 5.71 -1.93 10.60
N PHE A 131 5.27 -3.19 10.50
CA PHE A 131 4.52 -3.87 11.57
C PHE A 131 5.27 -3.93 12.91
N PRO A 132 6.59 -4.26 12.97
CA PRO A 132 7.31 -4.28 14.24
C PRO A 132 7.37 -2.92 14.92
N SER A 133 7.53 -1.85 14.13
CA SER A 133 7.69 -0.48 14.66
C SER A 133 6.43 0.05 15.35
N SER A 134 5.26 -0.38 14.89
CA SER A 134 3.97 -0.05 15.48
C SER A 134 3.64 -0.93 16.68
N ARG A 135 4.10 -2.18 16.70
CA ARG A 135 3.89 -3.11 17.84
C ARG A 135 4.62 -2.66 19.10
N ALA A 136 5.80 -2.07 18.95
CA ALA A 136 6.63 -1.63 20.06
C ALA A 136 6.21 -0.29 20.68
N HIS A 137 5.26 0.43 20.07
CA HIS A 137 4.97 1.81 20.48
C HIS A 137 3.83 1.88 21.52
N PRO A 138 4.07 2.44 22.74
CA PRO A 138 3.05 2.52 23.79
C PRO A 138 1.85 3.42 23.41
N ASP A 139 2.12 4.44 22.59
CA ASP A 139 1.17 5.50 22.26
C ASP A 139 0.40 5.28 20.95
N LEU A 140 -0.23 4.13 20.73
CA LEU A 140 -1.31 4.11 19.72
C LEU A 140 -2.36 5.19 20.04
N SER A 141 -2.96 5.80 19.01
CA SER A 141 -4.06 6.75 19.21
C SER A 141 -5.18 6.09 20.03
N SER A 142 -6.07 6.90 20.59
CA SER A 142 -7.18 6.39 21.42
C SER A 142 -8.10 5.40 20.68
N ASP A 143 -8.12 5.41 19.35
CA ASP A 143 -8.90 4.48 18.55
C ASP A 143 -8.23 3.12 18.28
N GLY A 144 -6.95 2.96 18.66
CA GLY A 144 -6.20 1.71 18.53
C GLY A 144 -5.77 1.34 17.11
N VAL A 145 -6.04 2.19 16.11
CA VAL A 145 -5.75 1.99 14.68
C VAL A 145 -4.81 3.06 14.14
N HIS A 146 -5.01 4.32 14.52
CA HIS A 146 -4.17 5.43 14.07
C HIS A 146 -2.94 5.60 14.96
N PHE A 147 -1.96 6.33 14.41
CA PHE A 147 -0.66 6.51 15.03
C PHE A 147 -0.38 7.98 15.30
N PRO A 148 0.31 8.31 16.40
CA PRO A 148 0.81 9.64 16.66
C PRO A 148 1.92 9.98 15.67
N GLY A 149 2.16 11.28 15.43
CA GLY A 149 3.12 11.74 14.44
C GLY A 149 4.57 11.27 14.62
N ILE A 150 4.96 10.80 15.82
CA ILE A 150 6.30 10.21 16.05
C ILE A 150 6.48 8.86 15.35
N VAL A 151 5.45 8.02 15.33
CA VAL A 151 5.47 6.74 14.61
C VAL A 151 5.44 6.98 13.10
N SER A 152 4.70 8.01 12.65
CA SER A 152 4.71 8.44 11.25
C SER A 152 6.11 8.82 10.78
N ARG A 153 6.92 9.52 11.60
CA ARG A 153 8.31 9.86 11.26
C ARG A 153 9.19 8.62 11.08
N HIS A 154 9.02 7.62 11.93
CA HIS A 154 9.76 6.37 11.79
C HIS A 154 9.39 5.62 10.49
N HIS A 155 8.09 5.57 10.14
CA HIS A 155 7.65 4.99 8.87
C HIS A 155 8.21 5.74 7.66
N THR A 156 8.30 7.08 7.73
CA THR A 156 8.97 7.88 6.70
C THR A 156 10.43 7.46 6.58
N GLN A 157 11.16 7.28 7.69
CA GLN A 157 12.55 6.80 7.64
C GLN A 157 12.67 5.40 7.03
N LEU A 158 11.78 4.46 7.38
CA LEU A 158 11.75 3.13 6.77
C LEU A 158 11.57 3.20 5.25
N PHE A 159 10.65 4.07 4.79
CA PHE A 159 10.45 4.30 3.36
C PHE A 159 11.68 4.92 2.69
N LEU A 160 12.30 5.93 3.30
CA LEU A 160 13.51 6.57 2.78
C LEU A 160 14.67 5.57 2.68
N ASN A 161 14.86 4.72 3.69
CA ASN A 161 15.88 3.67 3.68
C ASN A 161 15.64 2.65 2.55
N ALA A 162 14.38 2.25 2.34
CA ALA A 162 14.03 1.34 1.24
C ALA A 162 14.20 2.00 -0.14
N LEU A 163 14.00 3.32 -0.22
CA LEU A 163 14.16 4.08 -1.46
C LEU A 163 15.64 4.29 -1.82
N CYS A 164 16.47 4.55 -0.81
CA CYS A 164 17.88 4.96 -0.89
C CYS A 164 18.80 4.06 -0.03
N PRO A 165 19.05 2.79 -0.41
CA PRO A 165 19.73 1.81 0.44
C PRO A 165 21.25 2.02 0.66
N HIS A 166 21.84 3.10 0.16
CA HIS A 166 23.29 3.35 0.15
C HIS A 166 23.71 4.74 0.66
N HIS A 167 22.86 5.39 1.45
CA HIS A 167 23.19 6.62 2.17
C HIS A 167 23.19 6.38 3.67
#